data_AF-A0A945H9T7-F1
#
_entry.id   AF-A0A945H9T7-F1
#
_cell.length_a   1.000
_cell.length_b   1.000
_cell.length_c   1.000
_cell.angle_alpha   90.00
_cell.angle_beta   90.00
_cell.angle_gamma   90.00
#
_symmetry.space_group_name_H-M   'P 1'
#
loop_
_entity.id
_entity.type
_entity.pdbx_description
1 polymer ?
#
loop_
_entity_poly.entity_id
_entity_poly.type
_entity_poly.pdbx_seq_one_letter_code
_entity_poly.pdbx_strand_id
1 'polypeptide(L)'
;MADWQLGIAGDATAAKRTLEQIREALPGTQAAQFASQRIASLDASEESEAVAEDFNESYRNLAEESASKDDFKGPLETPKAVEVDALQTDEAKLQTCLRRVALHPDSINNREELAALYHGHLSQPTLAIQQYEHLLTLPGTTVHQKTAWLNKVADIQLKSGETYETIRATLELIVSLDPNAAPAARAEQRIAYLRIEMRGANKKTNKLQLGSYDEYVGLKN
;
A
#
# COMPACT_ATOMS: atom_id res chain seq x y z
N MET A 1 24.14 9.46 14.30
CA MET A 1 24.69 8.28 15.01
C MET A 1 24.08 6.99 14.48
N ALA A 2 22.75 6.86 14.45
CA ALA A 2 22.07 5.73 13.80
C ALA A 2 22.47 5.54 12.31
N ASP A 3 22.51 6.60 11.51
CA ASP A 3 22.90 6.49 10.09
C ASP A 3 24.37 6.09 9.89
N TRP A 4 25.24 6.44 10.85
CA TRP A 4 26.63 6.00 10.84
C TRP A 4 26.75 4.50 11.19
N GLN A 5 25.96 4.04 12.16
CA GLN A 5 25.89 2.62 12.54
C GLN A 5 25.41 1.75 11.37
N LEU A 6 24.45 2.24 10.58
CA LEU A 6 23.98 1.55 9.38
C LEU A 6 24.98 1.60 8.23
N GLY A 7 25.49 2.79 7.90
CA GLY A 7 26.32 2.99 6.71
C GLY A 7 27.76 2.50 6.83
N ILE A 8 28.31 2.41 8.04
CA ILE A 8 29.73 2.09 8.27
C ILE A 8 29.92 0.84 9.12
N ALA A 9 29.12 0.66 10.19
CA ALA A 9 29.26 -0.50 11.07
C ALA A 9 28.39 -1.70 10.64
N GLY A 10 27.41 -1.49 9.74
CA GLY A 10 26.44 -2.50 9.34
C GLY A 10 25.58 -3.03 10.51
N ASP A 11 25.53 -2.28 11.63
CA ASP A 11 24.89 -2.75 12.86
C ASP A 11 23.46 -2.21 12.97
N ALA A 12 22.52 -2.94 12.35
CA ALA A 12 21.10 -2.63 12.40
C ALA A 12 20.55 -2.66 13.83
N THR A 13 21.08 -3.52 14.70
CA THR A 13 20.61 -3.64 16.09
C THR A 13 20.99 -2.41 16.92
N ALA A 14 22.23 -1.93 16.78
CA ALA A 14 22.67 -0.70 17.44
C ALA A 14 21.94 0.54 16.91
N ALA A 15 21.67 0.58 15.60
CA ALA A 15 20.87 1.63 14.99
C ALA A 15 19.45 1.67 15.54
N LYS A 16 18.75 0.52 15.61
CA LYS A 16 17.40 0.42 16.21
C LYS A 16 17.39 0.89 17.65
N ARG A 17 18.31 0.41 18.49
CA ARG A 17 18.41 0.85 19.90
C ARG A 17 18.56 2.36 20.03
N THR A 18 19.37 2.98 19.16
CA THR A 18 19.56 4.44 19.17
C THR A 18 18.28 5.17 18.76
N LEU A 19 17.54 4.63 17.78
CA LEU A 19 16.25 5.19 17.35
C LEU A 19 15.16 5.03 18.43
N GLU A 20 15.14 3.90 19.15
CA GLU A 20 14.25 3.67 20.29
C GLU A 20 14.48 4.68 21.41
N GLN A 21 15.76 4.97 21.73
CA GLN A 21 16.11 6.01 22.69
C GLN A 21 15.58 7.39 22.29
N ILE A 22 15.63 7.74 20.99
CA ILE A 22 15.06 9.00 20.50
C ILE A 22 13.55 9.04 20.71
N ARG A 23 12.85 7.93 20.42
CA ARG A 23 11.41 7.81 20.61
C ARG A 23 11.00 7.98 22.07
N GLU A 24 11.75 7.38 22.98
CA GLU A 24 11.50 7.45 24.43
C GLU A 24 11.85 8.82 25.03
N ALA A 25 12.96 9.43 24.59
CA ALA A 25 13.42 10.70 25.13
C ALA A 25 12.57 11.90 24.66
N LEU A 26 11.96 11.82 23.48
CA LEU A 26 11.25 12.94 22.84
C LEU A 26 9.84 12.55 22.36
N PRO A 27 8.96 12.05 23.25
CA PRO A 27 7.64 11.57 22.86
C PRO A 27 6.79 12.69 22.24
N GLY A 28 6.01 12.35 21.21
CA GLY A 28 5.13 13.31 20.53
C GLY A 28 5.85 14.35 19.66
N THR A 29 7.17 14.24 19.47
CA THR A 29 7.93 15.13 18.58
C THR A 29 8.07 14.55 17.17
N GLN A 30 8.40 15.42 16.22
CA GLN A 30 8.76 14.99 14.87
C GLN A 30 9.98 14.06 14.86
N ALA A 31 10.94 14.24 15.79
CA ALA A 31 12.11 13.36 15.90
C ALA A 31 11.71 11.93 16.28
N ALA A 32 10.80 11.78 17.26
CA ALA A 32 10.25 10.46 17.61
C ALA A 32 9.46 9.85 16.45
N GLN A 33 8.69 10.65 15.71
CA GLN A 33 7.99 10.17 14.52
C GLN A 33 8.96 9.62 13.47
N PHE A 34 10.03 10.36 13.14
CA PHE A 34 11.04 9.91 12.19
C PHE A 34 11.75 8.65 12.67
N ALA A 35 12.06 8.56 13.96
CA ALA A 35 12.64 7.36 14.55
C ALA A 35 11.72 6.14 14.37
N SER A 36 10.42 6.29 14.65
CA SER A 36 9.42 5.24 14.43
C SER A 36 9.34 4.82 12.96
N GLN A 37 9.35 5.77 12.01
CA GLN A 37 9.36 5.44 10.58
C GLN A 37 10.60 4.62 10.22
N ARG A 38 11.77 5.03 10.72
CA ARG A 38 13.04 4.39 10.37
C ARG A 38 13.11 2.96 10.90
N ILE A 39 12.67 2.72 12.14
CA ILE A 39 12.60 1.38 12.72
C ILE A 39 11.66 0.51 11.88
N ALA A 40 10.47 1.00 11.54
CA ALA A 40 9.51 0.26 10.72
C ALA A 40 10.09 -0.14 9.35
N SER A 41 10.85 0.75 8.71
CA SER A 41 11.53 0.43 7.44
C SER A 41 12.64 -0.60 7.60
N LEU A 42 13.37 -0.59 8.72
CA LEU A 42 14.41 -1.60 8.99
C LEU A 42 13.78 -2.98 9.20
N ASP A 43 12.73 -3.08 9.99
CA ASP A 43 12.01 -4.34 10.22
C ASP A 43 11.41 -4.89 8.92
N ALA A 44 10.89 -4.03 8.05
CA ALA A 44 10.38 -4.43 6.74
C ALA A 44 11.49 -4.92 5.79
N SER A 45 12.71 -4.35 5.89
CA SER A 45 13.88 -4.81 5.13
C SER A 45 14.32 -6.19 5.59
N GLU A 46 14.49 -6.38 6.91
CA GLU A 46 14.89 -7.66 7.50
C GLU A 46 13.88 -8.77 7.18
N GLU A 47 12.58 -8.45 7.22
CA GLU A 47 11.54 -9.39 6.82
C GLU A 47 11.63 -9.78 5.34
N SER A 48 11.95 -8.82 4.46
CA SER A 48 12.12 -9.07 3.02
C SER A 48 13.36 -9.92 2.74
N GLU A 49 14.45 -9.69 3.47
CA GLU A 49 15.67 -10.47 3.41
C GLU A 49 15.43 -11.92 3.87
N ALA A 50 14.74 -12.12 4.99
CA ALA A 50 14.38 -13.45 5.48
C ALA A 50 13.52 -14.25 4.47
N VAL A 51 12.57 -13.60 3.80
CA VAL A 51 11.77 -14.23 2.73
C VAL A 51 12.64 -14.60 1.52
N ALA A 52 13.58 -13.74 1.15
CA ALA A 52 14.51 -14.02 0.05
C ALA A 52 15.47 -15.18 0.37
N GLU A 53 15.90 -15.29 1.63
CA GLU A 53 16.74 -16.40 2.11
C GLU A 53 15.98 -17.74 2.08
N ASP A 54 14.76 -17.79 2.62
CA ASP A 54 13.90 -19.00 2.59
C ASP A 54 13.64 -19.50 1.16
N PHE A 55 13.40 -18.56 0.25
CA PHE A 55 13.22 -18.87 -1.17
C PHE A 55 14.50 -19.43 -1.82
N ASN A 56 15.66 -18.86 -1.49
CA ASN A 56 16.95 -19.33 -2.01
C ASN A 56 17.33 -20.71 -1.44
N GLU A 57 17.05 -20.95 -0.16
CA GLU A 57 17.23 -22.27 0.47
C GLU A 57 16.34 -23.33 -0.19
N SER A 58 15.06 -23.00 -0.43
CA SER A 58 14.14 -23.86 -1.17
C SER A 58 14.67 -24.23 -2.56
N TYR A 59 15.25 -23.26 -3.29
CA TYR A 59 15.87 -23.54 -4.59
C TYR A 59 17.10 -24.44 -4.50
N ARG A 60 17.97 -24.23 -3.51
CA ARG A 60 19.15 -25.09 -3.29
C ARG A 60 18.72 -26.53 -3.02
N ASN A 61 17.73 -26.72 -2.15
CA ASN A 61 17.19 -28.04 -1.85
C ASN A 61 16.61 -28.73 -3.08
N LEU A 62 15.84 -28.01 -3.92
CA LEU A 62 15.33 -28.54 -5.18
C LEU A 62 16.46 -28.91 -6.17
N ALA A 63 17.52 -28.10 -6.24
CA ALA A 63 18.66 -28.38 -7.10
C ALA A 63 19.44 -29.62 -6.63
N GLU A 64 19.64 -29.78 -5.32
CA GLU A 64 20.28 -30.95 -4.70
C GLU A 64 19.45 -32.23 -4.85
N GLU A 65 18.13 -32.14 -4.67
CA GLU A 65 17.20 -33.25 -4.89
C GLU A 65 17.21 -33.70 -6.36
N SER A 66 17.21 -32.73 -7.28
CA SER A 66 17.29 -33.02 -8.72
C SER A 66 18.62 -33.67 -9.09
N ALA A 67 19.74 -33.19 -8.56
CA ALA A 67 21.06 -33.79 -8.79
C ALA A 67 21.16 -35.22 -8.23
N SER A 68 20.43 -35.52 -7.15
CA SER A 68 20.40 -36.85 -6.53
C SER A 68 19.50 -37.85 -7.26
N LYS A 69 18.54 -37.36 -8.08
CA LYS A 69 17.53 -38.16 -8.79
C LYS A 69 17.76 -38.18 -10.31
N ASP A 70 18.96 -37.85 -10.77
CA ASP A 70 19.31 -37.74 -12.19
C ASP A 70 19.39 -39.12 -12.90
N ASP A 71 18.24 -39.80 -12.98
CA ASP A 71 17.98 -40.92 -13.89
C ASP A 71 17.23 -40.36 -15.10
N PHE A 72 17.92 -39.58 -15.93
CA PHE A 72 17.36 -38.89 -17.09
C PHE A 72 16.79 -39.88 -18.13
N LYS A 73 15.48 -40.18 -18.06
CA LYS A 73 14.80 -41.12 -18.97
C LYS A 73 13.89 -40.48 -20.03
N GLY A 74 13.85 -39.15 -20.16
CA GLY A 74 13.01 -38.51 -21.18
C GLY A 74 13.05 -36.99 -21.17
N PRO A 75 12.30 -36.33 -22.08
CA PRO A 75 12.21 -34.88 -22.17
C PRO A 75 11.66 -34.28 -20.87
N LEU A 76 12.30 -33.20 -20.40
CA LEU A 76 11.90 -32.49 -19.19
C LEU A 76 10.47 -31.93 -19.33
N GLU A 77 9.59 -32.29 -18.39
CA GLU A 77 8.29 -31.61 -18.25
C GLU A 77 8.54 -30.19 -17.74
N THR A 78 7.96 -29.19 -18.42
CA THR A 78 8.04 -27.82 -17.93
C THR A 78 7.20 -27.67 -16.67
N PRO A 79 7.75 -27.13 -15.57
CA PRO A 79 6.96 -26.92 -14.36
C PRO A 79 5.80 -25.98 -14.68
N LYS A 80 4.58 -26.50 -14.49
CA LYS A 80 3.36 -25.71 -14.66
C LYS A 80 3.24 -24.78 -13.45
N ALA A 81 3.15 -23.48 -13.69
CA ALA A 81 2.98 -22.51 -12.63
C ALA A 81 1.76 -22.90 -11.76
N VAL A 82 1.97 -23.06 -10.46
CA VAL A 82 0.86 -23.25 -9.52
C VAL A 82 0.07 -21.95 -9.54
N GLU A 83 -1.18 -22.02 -10.04
CA GLU A 83 -2.13 -20.91 -9.94
C GLU A 83 -2.50 -20.76 -8.46
N VAL A 84 -1.73 -19.97 -7.73
CA VAL A 84 -2.08 -19.58 -6.36
C VAL A 84 -3.32 -18.69 -6.45
N ASP A 85 -4.36 -19.04 -5.70
CA ASP A 85 -5.61 -18.28 -5.66
C ASP A 85 -5.33 -16.82 -5.27
N ALA A 86 -5.78 -15.89 -6.11
CA ALA A 86 -5.62 -14.46 -5.88
C ALA A 86 -6.23 -14.03 -4.53
N LEU A 87 -7.33 -14.68 -4.12
CA LEU A 87 -7.99 -14.40 -2.84
C LEU A 87 -7.12 -14.77 -1.64
N GLN A 88 -6.47 -15.93 -1.69
CA GLN A 88 -5.55 -16.38 -0.63
C GLN A 88 -4.31 -15.48 -0.54
N THR A 89 -3.83 -15.02 -1.70
CA THR A 89 -2.69 -14.11 -1.79
C THR A 89 -3.02 -12.76 -1.13
N ASP A 90 -4.22 -12.24 -1.33
CA ASP A 90 -4.64 -10.95 -0.78
C ASP A 90 -4.96 -11.03 0.73
N GLU A 91 -5.51 -12.15 1.21
CA GLU A 91 -5.66 -12.41 2.65
C GLU A 91 -4.30 -12.49 3.35
N ALA A 92 -3.32 -13.18 2.78
CA ALA A 92 -1.97 -13.25 3.33
C ALA A 92 -1.31 -11.87 3.41
N LYS A 93 -1.45 -11.03 2.37
CA LYS A 93 -0.96 -9.64 2.38
C LYS A 93 -1.61 -8.81 3.48
N LEU A 94 -2.92 -8.97 3.68
CA LEU A 94 -3.64 -8.28 4.75
C LEU A 94 -3.11 -8.68 6.13
N GLN A 95 -2.93 -9.98 6.39
CA GLN A 95 -2.39 -10.45 7.67
C GLN A 95 -0.98 -9.90 7.93
N THR A 96 -0.13 -9.87 6.91
CA THR A 96 1.21 -9.27 7.01
C THR A 96 1.14 -7.77 7.30
N CYS A 97 0.27 -7.02 6.60
CA CYS A 97 0.07 -5.60 6.87
C CYS A 97 -0.46 -5.33 8.29
N LEU A 98 -1.42 -6.13 8.77
CA LEU A 98 -1.96 -6.01 10.11
C LEU A 98 -0.87 -6.24 11.17
N ARG A 99 -0.03 -7.26 11.00
CA ARG A 99 1.11 -7.49 11.88
C ARG A 99 2.10 -6.33 11.86
N ARG A 100 2.44 -5.81 10.67
CA ARG A 100 3.35 -4.64 10.53
C ARG A 100 2.81 -3.39 11.20
N VAL A 101 1.50 -3.13 11.11
CA VAL A 101 0.84 -2.02 11.81
C VAL A 101 0.79 -2.27 13.32
N ALA A 102 0.58 -3.51 13.78
CA ALA A 102 0.62 -3.84 15.20
C ALA A 102 2.01 -3.61 15.83
N LEU A 103 3.07 -3.95 15.09
CA LEU A 103 4.46 -3.72 15.51
C LEU A 103 4.84 -2.23 15.45
N HIS A 104 4.41 -1.55 14.39
CA HIS A 104 4.74 -0.14 14.14
C HIS A 104 3.47 0.68 13.89
N PRO A 105 2.73 1.04 14.96
CA PRO A 105 1.43 1.68 14.83
C PRO A 105 1.50 3.08 14.23
N ASP A 106 2.66 3.74 14.20
CA ASP A 106 2.76 5.08 13.59
C ASP A 106 3.46 5.06 12.23
N SER A 107 3.80 3.89 11.69
CA SER A 107 4.41 3.76 10.38
C SER A 107 3.47 4.24 9.27
N ILE A 108 3.91 5.26 8.53
CA ILE A 108 3.17 5.85 7.41
C ILE A 108 2.97 4.80 6.33
N ASN A 109 4.05 4.16 5.88
CA ASN A 109 3.99 3.16 4.81
C ASN A 109 3.06 2.00 5.18
N ASN A 110 3.17 1.47 6.40
CA ASN A 110 2.35 0.33 6.82
C ASN A 110 0.85 0.68 6.83
N ARG A 111 0.50 1.91 7.24
CA ARG A 111 -0.89 2.38 7.25
C ARG A 111 -1.41 2.69 5.86
N GLU A 112 -0.60 3.26 4.99
CA GLU A 112 -0.98 3.49 3.59
C GLU A 112 -1.21 2.17 2.84
N GLU A 113 -0.35 1.18 3.03
CA GLU A 113 -0.51 -0.18 2.51
C GLU A 113 -1.80 -0.83 3.03
N LEU A 114 -2.05 -0.74 4.34
CA LEU A 114 -3.26 -1.28 4.96
C LEU A 114 -4.53 -0.58 4.42
N ALA A 115 -4.51 0.73 4.24
CA ALA A 115 -5.61 1.49 3.66
C ALA A 115 -5.90 1.07 2.21
N ALA A 116 -4.86 0.82 1.42
CA ALA A 116 -4.99 0.35 0.05
C ALA A 116 -5.64 -1.04 -0.02
N LEU A 117 -5.28 -1.95 0.88
CA LEU A 117 -5.90 -3.29 0.98
C LEU A 117 -7.36 -3.22 1.40
N TYR A 118 -7.70 -2.38 2.39
CA TYR A 118 -9.09 -2.19 2.83
C TYR A 118 -9.97 -1.64 1.72
N HIS A 119 -9.50 -0.62 0.99
CA HIS A 119 -10.28 -0.01 -0.08
C HIS A 119 -10.35 -0.89 -1.34
N GLY A 120 -9.26 -1.57 -1.69
CA GLY A 120 -9.17 -2.39 -2.90
C GLY A 120 -9.91 -3.73 -2.77
N HIS A 121 -9.33 -4.66 -2.02
CA HIS A 121 -9.79 -6.06 -1.97
C HIS A 121 -11.05 -6.22 -1.12
N LEU A 122 -11.05 -5.59 0.07
CA LEU A 122 -12.11 -5.82 1.05
C LEU A 122 -13.34 -4.93 0.85
N SER A 123 -13.25 -3.89 0.01
CA SER A 123 -14.31 -2.89 -0.17
C SER A 123 -14.81 -2.33 1.17
N GLN A 124 -13.87 -2.07 2.11
CA GLN A 124 -14.12 -1.53 3.44
C GLN A 124 -13.63 -0.07 3.51
N PRO A 125 -14.33 0.89 2.88
CA PRO A 125 -13.90 2.29 2.78
C PRO A 125 -13.74 2.95 4.15
N THR A 126 -14.61 2.62 5.12
CA THR A 126 -14.52 3.16 6.48
C THR A 126 -13.21 2.80 7.17
N LEU A 127 -12.77 1.53 7.09
CA LEU A 127 -11.49 1.13 7.69
C LEU A 127 -10.30 1.73 6.97
N ALA A 128 -10.38 1.92 5.65
CA ALA A 128 -9.35 2.62 4.89
C ALA A 128 -9.22 4.09 5.31
N ILE A 129 -10.34 4.80 5.47
CA ILE A 129 -10.38 6.20 5.92
C ILE A 129 -9.79 6.33 7.33
N GLN A 130 -10.12 5.43 8.25
CA GLN A 130 -9.57 5.43 9.62
C GLN A 130 -8.03 5.39 9.64
N GLN A 131 -7.40 4.71 8.67
CA GLN A 131 -5.93 4.70 8.59
C GLN A 131 -5.38 6.09 8.26
N TYR A 132 -5.98 6.79 7.29
CA TYR A 132 -5.58 8.15 6.93
C TYR A 132 -5.91 9.16 8.02
N GLU A 133 -7.02 8.99 8.73
CA GLU A 133 -7.36 9.81 9.90
C GLU A 133 -6.30 9.67 11.00
N HIS A 134 -5.82 8.45 11.28
CA HIS A 134 -4.69 8.25 12.19
C HIS A 134 -3.45 9.01 11.71
N LEU A 135 -3.10 8.91 10.43
CA LEU A 135 -1.94 9.61 9.87
C LEU A 135 -2.03 11.13 10.02
N LEU A 136 -3.22 11.71 9.87
CA LEU A 136 -3.45 13.14 10.06
C LEU A 136 -3.20 13.61 11.50
N THR A 137 -3.28 12.72 12.50
CA THR A 137 -2.98 13.03 13.90
C THR A 137 -1.49 12.97 14.25
N LEU A 138 -0.65 12.40 13.38
CA LEU A 138 0.77 12.23 13.69
C LEU A 138 1.48 13.59 13.82
N PRO A 139 2.34 13.76 14.85
CA PRO A 139 3.12 14.98 15.03
C PRO A 139 4.17 15.09 13.93
N GLY A 140 4.45 16.30 13.45
CA GLY A 140 5.51 16.52 12.44
C GLY A 140 5.10 16.25 10.98
N THR A 141 3.82 15.95 10.74
CA THR A 141 3.26 15.77 9.39
C THR A 141 3.19 17.08 8.63
N THR A 142 3.73 17.07 7.41
CA THR A 142 3.81 18.26 6.55
C THR A 142 2.44 18.58 5.93
N VAL A 143 2.22 19.84 5.56
CA VAL A 143 1.02 20.29 4.82
C VAL A 143 0.83 19.47 3.54
N HIS A 144 1.93 19.15 2.85
CA HIS A 144 1.92 18.31 1.65
C HIS A 144 1.39 16.90 1.93
N GLN A 145 1.87 16.24 2.99
CA GLN A 145 1.40 14.91 3.38
C GLN A 145 -0.07 14.92 3.77
N LYS A 146 -0.50 15.87 4.61
CA LYS A 146 -1.91 16.02 5.01
C LYS A 146 -2.82 16.21 3.80
N THR A 147 -2.40 17.05 2.86
CA THR A 147 -3.10 17.27 1.59
C THR A 147 -3.20 16.00 0.76
N ALA A 148 -2.11 15.23 0.65
CA ALA A 148 -2.11 13.96 -0.09
C ALA A 148 -3.09 12.95 0.53
N TRP A 149 -3.09 12.80 1.86
CA TRP A 149 -4.00 11.90 2.57
C TRP A 149 -5.46 12.34 2.48
N LEU A 150 -5.76 13.64 2.63
CA LEU A 150 -7.12 14.15 2.46
C LEU A 150 -7.64 13.93 1.04
N ASN A 151 -6.78 14.05 0.01
CA ASN A 151 -7.17 13.69 -1.36
C ASN A 151 -7.49 12.19 -1.47
N LYS A 152 -6.71 11.31 -0.83
CA LYS A 152 -7.01 9.86 -0.79
C LYS A 152 -8.34 9.58 -0.10
N VAL A 153 -8.63 10.26 1.01
CA VAL A 153 -9.91 10.15 1.71
C VAL A 153 -11.06 10.58 0.80
N ALA A 154 -10.95 11.72 0.13
CA ALA A 154 -11.98 12.19 -0.82
C ALA A 154 -12.19 11.19 -1.98
N ASP A 155 -11.11 10.60 -2.51
CA ASP A 155 -11.20 9.56 -3.55
C ASP A 155 -11.92 8.30 -3.07
N ILE A 156 -11.65 7.86 -1.83
CA ILE A 156 -12.31 6.71 -1.21
C ILE A 156 -13.80 7.00 -1.01
N GLN A 157 -14.13 8.15 -0.41
CA GLN A 157 -15.51 8.59 -0.19
C GLN A 157 -16.31 8.66 -1.49
N LEU A 158 -15.70 9.20 -2.55
CA LEU A 158 -16.32 9.24 -3.88
C LEU A 158 -16.64 7.85 -4.41
N LYS A 159 -15.69 6.91 -4.30
CA LYS A 159 -15.85 5.53 -4.79
C LYS A 159 -16.82 4.72 -3.94
N SER A 160 -16.92 4.99 -2.65
CA SER A 160 -17.88 4.34 -1.76
C SER A 160 -19.29 4.90 -1.85
N GLY A 161 -19.51 5.98 -2.62
CA GLY A 161 -20.82 6.60 -2.80
C GLY A 161 -21.27 7.45 -1.62
N GLU A 162 -20.33 8.07 -0.90
CA GLU A 162 -20.62 9.02 0.18
C GLU A 162 -21.39 10.24 -0.31
N THR A 163 -21.95 10.99 0.64
CA THR A 163 -22.72 12.19 0.32
C THR A 163 -21.84 13.31 -0.23
N TYR A 164 -22.46 14.19 -1.04
CA TYR A 164 -21.79 15.39 -1.56
C TYR A 164 -21.20 16.24 -0.43
N GLU A 165 -21.94 16.43 0.67
CA GLU A 165 -21.47 17.24 1.80
C GLU A 165 -20.28 16.58 2.52
N THR A 166 -20.26 15.25 2.66
CA THR A 166 -19.12 14.51 3.23
C THR A 166 -17.84 14.76 2.43
N ILE A 167 -17.90 14.56 1.10
CA ILE A 167 -16.73 14.70 0.23
C ILE A 167 -16.29 16.17 0.15
N ARG A 168 -17.25 17.09 0.06
CA ARG A 168 -16.99 18.52 0.07
C ARG A 168 -16.28 18.95 1.35
N ALA A 169 -16.74 18.51 2.52
CA ALA A 169 -16.10 18.84 3.79
C ALA A 169 -14.63 18.38 3.83
N THR A 170 -14.34 17.18 3.32
CA THR A 170 -12.95 16.70 3.21
C THR A 170 -12.09 17.56 2.28
N LEU A 171 -12.63 18.02 1.14
CA LEU A 171 -11.91 18.93 0.24
C LEU A 171 -11.73 20.33 0.85
N GLU A 172 -12.71 20.82 1.62
CA GLU A 172 -12.60 22.10 2.34
C GLU A 172 -11.51 22.06 3.41
N LEU A 173 -11.25 20.90 4.03
CA LEU A 173 -10.09 20.73 4.92
C LEU A 173 -8.78 20.99 4.17
N ILE A 174 -8.64 20.55 2.92
CA ILE A 174 -7.45 20.83 2.09
C ILE A 174 -7.29 22.33 1.87
N VAL A 175 -8.38 23.03 1.53
CA VAL A 175 -8.37 24.49 1.37
C VAL A 175 -7.95 25.19 2.66
N SER A 176 -8.41 24.69 3.81
CA SER A 176 -8.07 25.26 5.12
C SER A 176 -6.62 25.07 5.55
N LEU A 177 -5.91 24.06 5.02
CA LEU A 177 -4.52 23.78 5.39
C LEU A 177 -3.56 24.86 4.90
N ASP A 178 -3.72 25.32 3.66
CA ASP A 178 -2.96 26.43 3.08
C ASP A 178 -3.77 27.06 1.92
N PRO A 179 -4.60 28.08 2.23
CA PRO A 179 -5.53 28.67 1.27
C PRO A 179 -4.87 29.26 0.01
N ASN A 180 -3.59 29.66 0.10
CA ASN A 180 -2.89 30.32 -1.00
C ASN A 180 -2.07 29.34 -1.85
N ALA A 181 -2.02 28.05 -1.48
CA ALA A 181 -1.23 27.07 -2.20
C ALA A 181 -2.00 26.43 -3.36
N ALA A 182 -1.24 25.92 -4.34
CA ALA A 182 -1.79 25.21 -5.50
C ALA A 182 -2.78 24.07 -5.13
N PRO A 183 -2.60 23.30 -4.04
CA PRO A 183 -3.58 22.29 -3.66
C PRO A 183 -4.93 22.84 -3.21
N ALA A 184 -4.99 24.03 -2.60
CA ALA A 184 -6.26 24.66 -2.24
C ALA A 184 -7.05 25.02 -3.50
N ALA A 185 -6.42 25.69 -4.47
CA ALA A 185 -7.05 25.99 -5.76
C ALA A 185 -7.56 24.73 -6.49
N ARG A 186 -6.79 23.62 -6.43
CA ARG A 186 -7.24 22.33 -6.99
C ARG A 186 -8.43 21.74 -6.24
N ALA A 187 -8.43 21.83 -4.91
CA ALA A 187 -9.54 21.34 -4.09
C ALA A 187 -10.82 22.15 -4.35
N GLU A 188 -10.73 23.49 -4.45
CA GLU A 188 -11.84 24.36 -4.85
C GLU A 188 -12.40 24.02 -6.23
N GLN A 189 -11.51 23.84 -7.22
CA GLN A 189 -11.90 23.39 -8.55
C GLN A 189 -12.65 22.06 -8.48
N ARG A 190 -12.14 21.10 -7.70
CA ARG A 190 -12.77 19.79 -7.52
C ARG A 190 -14.14 19.92 -6.86
N ILE A 191 -14.31 20.76 -5.84
CA ILE A 191 -15.61 21.05 -5.20
C ILE A 191 -16.62 21.58 -6.22
N ALA A 192 -16.20 22.49 -7.10
CA ALA A 192 -17.06 23.06 -8.14
C ALA A 192 -17.60 22.01 -9.12
N TYR A 193 -16.79 20.98 -9.44
CA TYR A 193 -17.16 19.90 -10.37
C TYR A 193 -17.61 18.60 -9.69
N LEU A 194 -17.63 18.53 -8.36
CA LEU A 194 -17.86 17.31 -7.59
C LEU A 194 -19.18 16.61 -7.96
N ARG A 195 -20.26 17.37 -8.24
CA ARG A 195 -21.55 16.77 -8.68
C ARG A 195 -21.44 15.98 -9.99
N ILE A 196 -20.55 16.40 -10.90
CA ILE A 196 -20.28 15.70 -12.16
C ILE A 196 -19.42 14.46 -11.88
N GLU A 197 -18.40 14.62 -11.04
CA GLU A 197 -17.50 13.53 -10.61
C GLU A 197 -18.29 12.38 -9.96
N MET A 198 -19.19 12.69 -9.02
CA MET A 198 -20.08 11.71 -8.37
C MET A 198 -21.00 10.99 -9.37
N ARG A 199 -21.53 11.71 -10.37
CA ARG A 199 -22.33 11.08 -11.44
C ARG A 199 -21.49 10.13 -12.28
N GLY A 200 -20.22 10.47 -12.52
CA GLY A 200 -19.26 9.61 -13.21
C GLY A 200 -18.94 8.35 -12.42
N ALA A 201 -18.65 8.48 -11.12
CA ALA A 201 -18.36 7.36 -10.23
C ALA A 201 -19.54 6.37 -10.12
N ASN A 202 -20.77 6.88 -10.12
CA ASN A 202 -21.98 6.06 -10.07
C ASN A 202 -22.35 5.37 -11.39
N LYS A 203 -21.76 5.78 -12.53
CA LYS A 203 -21.93 5.05 -13.79
C LYS A 203 -21.09 3.79 -13.74
N LYS A 204 -21.71 2.66 -13.38
CA LYS A 204 -21.13 1.34 -13.62
C LYS A 204 -20.62 1.29 -15.06
N THR A 205 -19.34 0.98 -15.24
CA THR A 205 -18.78 0.65 -16.54
C THR A 205 -19.43 -0.65 -16.99
N ASN A 206 -20.57 -0.55 -17.68
CA ASN A 206 -21.05 -1.66 -18.48
C ASN A 206 -19.93 -1.94 -19.49
N LYS A 207 -19.12 -2.96 -19.22
CA LYS A 207 -18.18 -3.49 -20.20
C LYS A 207 -19.01 -3.75 -21.45
N LEU A 208 -18.80 -2.96 -22.49
CA LEU A 208 -19.38 -3.21 -23.80
C LEU A 208 -18.92 -4.61 -24.20
N GLN A 209 -19.83 -5.58 -24.15
CA GLN A 209 -19.57 -6.92 -24.66
C GLN A 209 -19.43 -6.76 -26.17
N LEU A 210 -18.20 -6.73 -26.66
CA LEU A 210 -17.92 -6.83 -28.09
C LEU A 210 -18.37 -8.23 -28.50
N GLY A 211 -19.46 -8.32 -29.26
CA GLY A 211 -19.94 -9.58 -29.82
C GLY A 211 -18.85 -10.21 -30.66
N SER A 212 -18.56 -11.50 -30.42
CA SER A 212 -17.70 -12.29 -31.29
C SER A 212 -18.34 -12.35 -32.68
N TYR A 213 -17.71 -11.73 -33.67
CA TYR A 213 -18.09 -11.92 -35.07
C TYR A 213 -17.52 -13.25 -35.52
N ASP A 214 -18.39 -14.26 -35.66
CA ASP A 214 -18.04 -15.48 -36.38
C ASP A 214 -17.72 -15.12 -37.84
N GLU A 215 -16.48 -15.42 -38.20
CA GLU A 215 -15.86 -15.17 -39.48
C GLU A 215 -16.41 -16.17 -40.53
N TYR A 216 -17.68 -16.04 -40.92
CA TYR A 216 -18.21 -16.69 -42.12
C TYR A 216 -17.80 -15.88 -43.37
N VAL A 217 -16.49 -15.81 -43.61
CA VAL A 217 -15.97 -15.41 -44.92
C VAL A 217 -16.07 -16.63 -45.83
N GLY A 218 -17.06 -16.59 -46.72
CA GLY A 218 -17.34 -17.65 -47.67
C GLY A 218 -16.16 -17.98 -48.57
N LEU A 219 -15.72 -19.24 -48.53
CA LEU A 219 -15.10 -19.92 -49.65
C LEU A 219 -16.11 -20.95 -50.16
N LYS A 220 -16.97 -20.50 -51.09
CA LYS A 220 -17.62 -21.41 -52.02
C LYS A 220 -16.58 -21.75 -53.08
N ASN A 221 -16.14 -23.00 -53.09
CA ASN A 221 -15.56 -23.63 -54.28
C ASN A 221 -16.65 -23.89 -55.32
#